data_AF-A0A4U0R9H6-F1
#
_entry.id   AF-A0A4U0R9H6-F1
#
_cell.length_a   1.000
_cell.length_b   1.000
_cell.length_c   1.000
_cell.angle_alpha   90.00
_cell.angle_beta   90.00
_cell.angle_gamma   90.00
#
_symmetry.space_group_name_H-M   'P 1'
#
loop_
_entity.id
_entity.type
_entity.pdbx_description
1 polymer ?
#
loop_
_entity_poly.entity_id
_entity_poly.type
_entity_poly.pdbx_seq_one_letter_code
_entity_poly.pdbx_strand_id
1 'polypeptide(L)' 'MRIGEAAAAAGTTPRALRFYEQRGLLPPPVRTASGQREY' A
#
# COMPACT_ATOMS: atom_id res chain seq x y z
N MET A 1 0.00 7.93 -4.10
CA MET A 1 0.63 8.21 -2.78
C MET A 1 1.63 7.10 -2.42
N ARG A 2 2.61 7.36 -1.55
CA ARG A 2 3.57 6.31 -1.10
C ARG A 2 2.93 5.44 -0.01
N ILE A 3 3.43 4.20 0.17
CA ILE A 3 2.92 3.31 1.24
C ILE A 3 2.98 3.93 2.65
N GLY A 4 3.92 4.84 2.90
CA GLY A 4 4.03 5.57 4.17
C GLY A 4 2.90 6.56 4.38
N GLU A 5 2.53 7.31 3.35
CA GLU A 5 1.39 8.24 3.37
C GLU A 5 0.08 7.47 3.52
N ALA A 6 -0.06 6.36 2.80
CA ALA A 6 -1.21 5.47 2.90
C ALA A 6 -1.36 4.89 4.30
N ALA A 7 -0.24 4.46 4.89
CA ALA A 7 -0.22 3.94 6.25
C ALA A 7 -0.65 5.03 7.24
N ALA A 8 -0.11 6.23 7.12
CA ALA A 8 -0.46 7.36 7.99
C ALA A 8 -1.95 7.73 7.86
N ALA A 9 -2.47 7.83 6.63
CA ALA A 9 -3.87 8.13 6.37
C ALA A 9 -4.82 7.06 6.93
N ALA A 10 -4.42 5.79 6.85
CA ALA A 10 -5.19 4.67 7.40
C ALA A 10 -4.95 4.43 8.90
N GLY A 11 -4.15 5.26 9.58
CA GLY A 11 -3.81 5.10 11.00
C GLY A 11 -3.08 3.78 11.29
N THR A 12 -2.34 3.26 10.32
CA THR A 12 -1.67 1.96 10.39
C THR A 12 -0.19 2.07 10.07
N THR A 13 0.51 0.93 10.04
CA THR A 13 1.92 0.88 9.64
C THR A 13 2.07 0.38 8.21
N PRO A 14 3.13 0.78 7.48
CA PRO A 14 3.43 0.22 6.15
C PRO A 14 3.56 -1.31 6.16
N ARG A 15 3.99 -1.89 7.29
CA ARG A 15 4.07 -3.34 7.49
C ARG A 15 2.69 -3.98 7.52
N ALA A 16 1.72 -3.37 8.21
CA ALA A 16 0.34 -3.84 8.25
C ALA A 16 -0.32 -3.75 6.87
N LEU A 17 -0.11 -2.67 6.11
CA LEU A 17 -0.59 -2.57 4.72
C LEU A 17 -0.06 -3.71 3.85
N ARG A 18 1.25 -4.00 3.88
CA ARG A 18 1.83 -5.15 3.16
C ARG A 18 1.24 -6.48 3.59
N PHE A 19 0.96 -6.63 4.88
CA PHE A 19 0.36 -7.84 5.42
C PHE A 19 -1.07 -8.04 4.89
N TYR A 20 -1.87 -6.98 4.81
CA TYR A 20 -3.22 -7.05 4.24
C TYR A 20 -3.19 -7.32 2.74
N GLU A 21 -2.27 -6.72 1.99
CA GLU A 21 -2.05 -7.04 0.57
C GLU A 21 -1.65 -8.51 0.37
N GLN A 22 -0.70 -9.02 1.15
CA GLN A 22 -0.25 -10.42 1.06
C GLN A 22 -1.39 -11.40 1.37
N ARG A 23 -2.30 -11.02 2.27
CA ARG A 23 -3.52 -11.79 2.55
C ARG A 23 -4.63 -11.61 1.50
N GLY A 24 -4.46 -10.75 0.51
CA GLY A 24 -5.48 -10.43 -0.49
C GLY A 24 -6.67 -9.64 0.08
N LEU A 25 -6.50 -8.99 1.23
CA LEU A 25 -7.53 -8.18 1.90
C LEU A 25 -7.61 -6.76 1.33
N LEU A 26 -6.58 -6.33 0.59
CA LEU A 26 -6.55 -5.04 -0.10
C LEU A 26 -6.38 -5.26 -1.60
N PRO A 27 -7.02 -4.42 -2.44
CA PRO A 27 -6.77 -4.41 -3.86
C PRO A 27 -5.28 -4.09 -4.13
N PRO A 28 -4.67 -4.70 -5.16
CA PRO A 28 -3.28 -4.44 -5.48
C PRO A 28 -3.10 -2.97 -5.87
N PRO A 29 -2.07 -2.28 -5.34
CA PRO A 29 -1.82 -0.88 -5.66
C PRO A 29 -1.50 -0.71 -7.14
N VAL A 30 -1.95 0.41 -7.71
CA VAL A 30 -1.68 0.76 -9.10
C VAL A 30 -0.17 0.89 -9.26
N ARG A 31 0.37 0.32 -10.34
CA ARG A 31 1.78 0.50 -10.66
C ARG A 31 1.92 1.67 -11.62
N THR A 32 2.80 2.60 -11.30
CA THR A 32 3.20 3.65 -12.23
C THR A 32 3.93 3.04 -13.42
N ALA A 33 4.04 3.79 -14.52
CA ALA A 33 4.84 3.38 -15.69
C ALA A 33 6.32 3.09 -15.34
N SER A 34 6.82 3.69 -14.25
CA SER A 34 8.15 3.45 -13.68
C SER A 34 8.23 2.22 -12.75
N GLY A 35 7.14 1.46 -12.59
CA GLY A 35 7.09 0.23 -11.78
C GLY A 35 6.94 0.46 -10.28
N GLN A 36 6.73 1.70 -9.84
CA GLN A 36 6.52 2.04 -8.43
C GLN A 36 5.06 1.78 -8.05
N ARG A 37 4.83 1.40 -6.80
CA ARG A 37 3.47 1.21 -6.27
C ARG A 37 2.90 2.54 -5.81
N GLU A 38 1.80 2.94 -6.42
CA GLU A 38 0.94 4.02 -5.95
C GLU A 38 -0.19 3.45 -5.11
N TYR A 39 -0.24 3.98 -3.89
CA TYR A 39 -1.31 3.79 -2.93
C TYR A 39 -2.23 5.01 -2.90
#